data_AF-A0A267AA80-F1
#
_entry.id   AF-A0A267AA80-F1
#
_cell.length_a   1.000
_cell.length_b   1.000
_cell.length_c   1.000
_cell.angle_alpha   90.00
_cell.angle_beta   90.00
_cell.angle_gamma   90.00
#
_symmetry.space_group_name_H-M   'P 1'
#
loop_
_entity.id
_entity.type
_entity.pdbx_description
1 polymer ?
#
loop_
_entity_poly.entity_id
_entity_poly.type
_entity_poly.pdbx_seq_one_letter_code
_entity_poly.pdbx_strand_id
1 'polypeptide(L)'
;MLERRRMWRLSRRTLWQAIPTVVGILVLNFLLLRLIPGDAVDVLAGESGGASAETLLQWRSHFGLDLSLMEQLQRYLGQLAHLDLGMSPRFNLPVSHLVLDRLPNTLLLMVGALGLALAIGIAAGTIMATWVGRWPDRVLSLAVLLLYSTPGFWIGLMAVLLFSVKLGWLPSNGFQTLGLDLHGPAWLLDRLQHAVLPVLALATFYIALYARLTRAAMLEVQRQDYVRTARAKGLAPWRVVSRHVLRNALLPVSTLAGLHFAALLGGAAVTETLFGWPGLGRLTLEAVMSRDYNLLLGILLLSSMLVVVINITVDLLQAWLDPRIQAD
;
A
#
# COMPACT_ATOMS: atom_id res chain seq x y z
N MET A 1 -33.37 3.33 -6.84
CA MET A 1 -33.10 4.38 -7.87
C MET A 1 -32.31 5.57 -7.31
N LEU A 2 -32.64 6.08 -6.12
CA LEU A 2 -31.93 7.19 -5.46
C LEU A 2 -30.47 6.86 -5.09
N GLU A 3 -30.20 5.63 -4.61
CA GLU A 3 -28.83 5.17 -4.30
C GLU A 3 -27.92 5.12 -5.53
N ARG A 4 -28.39 4.57 -6.66
CA ARG A 4 -27.63 4.57 -7.93
C ARG A 4 -27.28 5.98 -8.41
N ARG A 5 -28.21 6.94 -8.30
CA ARG A 5 -27.96 8.35 -8.68
C ARG A 5 -27.00 9.07 -7.71
N ARG A 6 -26.94 8.65 -6.44
CA ARG A 6 -26.00 9.17 -5.43
C ARG A 6 -24.59 8.62 -5.67
N MET A 7 -24.45 7.31 -5.87
CA MET A 7 -23.18 6.65 -6.19
C MET A 7 -22.56 7.19 -7.49
N TRP A 8 -23.39 7.44 -8.51
CA TRP A 8 -22.95 8.05 -9.76
C TRP A 8 -22.43 9.48 -9.59
N ARG A 9 -23.12 10.32 -8.79
CA ARG A 9 -22.69 11.69 -8.54
C ARG A 9 -21.37 11.76 -7.76
N LEU A 10 -21.20 10.92 -6.75
CA LEU A 10 -19.96 10.79 -5.99
C LEU A 10 -18.80 10.38 -6.90
N SER A 11 -18.97 9.27 -7.64
CA SER A 11 -17.94 8.76 -8.55
C SER A 11 -17.54 9.81 -9.60
N ARG A 12 -18.52 10.52 -10.17
CA ARG A 12 -18.27 11.57 -11.17
C ARG A 12 -17.52 12.77 -10.58
N ARG A 13 -17.87 13.20 -9.36
CA ARG A 13 -17.17 14.30 -8.66
C ARG A 13 -15.72 13.93 -8.38
N THR A 14 -15.48 12.75 -7.83
CA THR A 14 -14.14 12.26 -7.54
C THR A 14 -13.30 12.13 -8.81
N LEU A 15 -13.90 11.63 -9.92
CA LEU A 15 -13.20 11.53 -11.20
C LEU A 15 -12.82 12.89 -11.77
N TRP A 16 -13.72 13.88 -11.71
CA TRP A 16 -13.41 15.25 -12.15
C TRP A 16 -12.33 15.92 -11.30
N GLN A 17 -12.32 15.67 -9.99
CA GLN A 17 -11.26 16.16 -9.10
C GLN A 17 -9.93 15.42 -9.31
N ALA A 18 -9.97 14.14 -9.71
CA ALA A 18 -8.77 13.35 -9.95
C ALA A 18 -7.99 13.81 -11.19
N ILE A 19 -8.64 14.31 -12.24
CA ILE A 19 -7.96 14.77 -13.47
C ILE A 19 -6.91 15.85 -13.19
N PRO A 20 -7.24 17.02 -12.58
CA PRO A 20 -6.24 18.05 -12.29
C PRO A 20 -5.17 17.56 -11.31
N THR A 21 -5.52 16.68 -10.38
CA THR A 21 -4.55 16.05 -9.46
C THR A 21 -3.56 15.19 -10.22
N VAL A 22 -4.02 14.30 -11.11
CA VAL A 22 -3.15 13.43 -11.92
C VAL A 22 -2.27 14.25 -12.85
N VAL A 23 -2.83 15.26 -13.54
CA VAL A 23 -2.03 16.16 -14.40
C VAL A 23 -0.99 16.92 -13.58
N GLY A 24 -1.36 17.41 -12.40
CA GLY A 24 -0.44 18.06 -11.47
C GLY A 24 0.70 17.14 -11.05
N ILE A 25 0.39 15.90 -10.66
CA ILE A 25 1.36 14.86 -10.31
C ILE A 25 2.29 14.56 -11.49
N LEU A 26 1.75 14.41 -12.70
CA LEU A 26 2.51 14.13 -13.91
C LEU A 26 3.56 15.21 -14.20
N VAL A 27 3.12 16.47 -14.24
CA VAL A 27 4.00 17.61 -14.54
C VAL A 27 5.01 17.82 -13.41
N LEU A 28 4.55 17.79 -12.15
CA LEU A 28 5.42 17.99 -10.99
C LEU A 28 6.49 16.91 -10.90
N ASN A 29 6.12 15.63 -11.01
CA ASN A 29 7.08 14.52 -10.96
C ASN A 29 8.07 14.59 -12.12
N PHE A 30 7.60 14.92 -13.33
CA PHE A 30 8.48 15.10 -14.48
C PHE A 30 9.53 16.19 -14.19
N LEU A 31 9.09 17.37 -13.74
CA LEU A 31 9.99 18.47 -13.42
C LEU A 31 10.97 18.10 -12.29
N LEU A 32 10.47 17.52 -11.20
CA LEU A 32 11.30 17.12 -10.06
C LEU A 32 12.38 16.11 -10.43
N LEU A 33 12.04 15.09 -11.22
CA LEU A 33 13.01 14.08 -11.65
C LEU A 33 14.02 14.65 -12.64
N ARG A 34 13.60 15.56 -13.53
CA ARG A 34 14.47 16.22 -14.52
C ARG A 34 15.44 17.24 -13.92
N LEU A 35 15.16 17.74 -12.72
CA LEU A 35 16.04 18.66 -12.00
C LEU A 35 17.26 17.94 -11.39
N ILE A 36 17.21 16.61 -11.26
CA ILE A 36 18.31 15.82 -10.71
C ILE A 36 19.38 15.66 -11.79
N PRO A 37 20.64 16.07 -11.54
CA PRO A 37 21.69 16.02 -12.54
C PRO A 37 22.09 14.57 -12.87
N GLY A 38 22.20 14.29 -14.18
CA GLY A 38 22.61 13.02 -14.79
C GLY A 38 21.44 12.11 -15.16
N ASP A 39 21.73 11.05 -15.92
CA ASP A 39 20.72 10.23 -16.59
C ASP A 39 21.01 8.71 -16.52
N ALA A 40 20.12 7.90 -17.09
CA ALA A 40 20.28 6.44 -17.13
C ALA A 40 21.50 6.00 -17.97
N VAL A 41 21.89 6.78 -18.98
CA VAL A 41 23.04 6.49 -19.84
C VAL A 41 24.35 6.61 -19.04
N ASP A 42 24.43 7.59 -18.14
CA ASP A 42 25.57 7.73 -17.22
C ASP A 42 25.74 6.49 -16.34
N VAL A 43 24.65 5.94 -15.80
CA VAL A 43 24.68 4.74 -14.96
C VAL A 43 25.06 3.50 -15.77
N LEU A 44 24.44 3.32 -16.95
CA LEU A 44 24.72 2.19 -17.83
C LEU A 44 26.19 2.16 -18.27
N ALA A 45 26.74 3.32 -18.63
CA ALA A 45 28.14 3.44 -19.01
C ALA A 45 29.11 3.21 -17.84
N GLY A 46 28.75 3.66 -16.63
CA GLY A 46 29.53 3.39 -15.43
C GLY A 46 29.61 1.89 -15.13
N GLU A 47 28.49 1.17 -15.23
CA GLU A 47 28.43 -0.27 -14.99
C GLU A 47 29.09 -1.11 -16.09
N SER A 48 29.10 -0.64 -17.34
CA SER A 48 29.77 -1.33 -18.46
C SER A 48 31.29 -1.18 -18.48
N GLY A 49 31.89 -0.49 -17.50
CA GLY A 49 33.33 -0.20 -17.48
C GLY A 49 33.73 0.99 -18.35
N GLY A 50 32.78 1.85 -18.70
CA GLY A 50 32.94 3.00 -19.58
C GLY A 50 32.31 2.78 -20.96
N ALA A 51 32.07 3.89 -21.66
CA ALA A 51 31.66 3.93 -23.06
C ALA A 51 32.35 5.12 -23.75
N SER A 52 32.59 5.02 -25.06
CA SER A 52 33.13 6.15 -25.82
C SER A 52 32.14 7.32 -25.82
N ALA A 53 32.64 8.54 -25.97
CA ALA A 53 31.78 9.74 -26.01
C ALA A 53 30.73 9.65 -27.14
N GLU A 54 31.09 9.03 -28.27
CA GLU A 54 30.18 8.80 -29.40
C GLU A 54 29.04 7.83 -29.04
N THR A 55 29.35 6.72 -28.37
CA THR A 55 28.34 5.75 -27.93
C THR A 55 27.38 6.36 -26.90
N LEU A 56 27.89 7.18 -25.98
CA LEU A 56 27.05 7.91 -25.01
C LEU A 56 26.05 8.84 -25.69
N LEU A 57 26.49 9.59 -26.70
CA LEU A 57 25.62 10.49 -27.46
C LEU A 57 24.55 9.71 -28.24
N GLN A 58 24.93 8.58 -28.85
CA GLN A 58 23.98 7.71 -29.55
C GLN A 58 22.90 7.17 -28.61
N TRP A 59 23.27 6.73 -27.41
CA TRP A 59 22.30 6.24 -26.43
C TRP A 59 21.40 7.36 -25.91
N ARG A 60 21.95 8.54 -25.62
CA ARG A 60 21.15 9.70 -25.21
C ARG A 60 20.14 10.11 -26.28
N SER A 61 20.56 10.13 -27.55
CA SER A 61 19.66 10.44 -28.67
C SER A 61 18.58 9.36 -28.87
N HIS A 62 18.94 8.08 -28.73
CA HIS A 62 18.00 6.97 -28.81
C HIS A 62 16.88 7.09 -27.77
N PHE A 63 17.21 7.47 -26.54
CA PHE A 63 16.23 7.68 -25.47
C PHE A 63 15.63 9.10 -25.44
N GLY A 64 16.02 9.98 -26.36
CA GLY A 64 15.57 11.38 -26.44
C GLY A 64 15.98 12.25 -25.25
N LEU A 65 17.07 11.89 -24.58
CA LEU A 65 17.62 12.61 -23.41
C LEU A 65 18.37 13.89 -23.81
N ASP A 66 18.75 14.00 -25.08
CA ASP A 66 19.41 15.15 -25.71
C ASP A 66 18.46 16.31 -26.06
N LEU A 67 17.15 16.08 -26.04
CA LEU A 67 16.13 17.07 -26.37
C LEU A 67 15.97 18.14 -25.28
N SER A 68 15.40 19.29 -25.65
CA SER A 68 15.04 20.31 -24.66
C SER A 68 14.00 19.79 -23.68
N LEU A 69 13.98 20.33 -22.45
CA LEU A 69 13.05 19.87 -21.41
C LEU A 69 11.58 19.97 -21.86
N MET A 70 11.24 20.99 -22.65
CA MET A 70 9.90 21.19 -23.18
C MET A 70 9.52 20.11 -24.20
N GLU A 71 10.42 19.75 -25.12
CA GLU A 71 10.19 18.67 -26.08
C GLU A 71 10.03 17.32 -25.38
N GLN A 72 10.84 17.07 -24.34
CA GLN A 72 10.73 15.85 -23.54
C GLN A 72 9.38 15.79 -22.80
N LEU A 73 8.88 16.91 -22.30
CA LEU A 73 7.55 16.98 -21.68
C LEU A 73 6.44 16.75 -22.70
N GLN A 74 6.51 17.38 -23.88
CA GLN A 74 5.53 17.21 -24.95
C GLN A 74 5.49 15.75 -25.45
N ARG A 75 6.66 15.13 -25.62
CA ARG A 75 6.75 13.71 -25.99
C ARG A 75 6.15 12.82 -24.91
N TYR A 76 6.47 13.06 -23.64
CA TYR A 76 5.90 12.32 -22.52
C TYR A 76 4.38 12.43 -22.47
N LEU A 77 3.81 13.63 -22.54
CA LEU A 77 2.36 13.85 -22.55
C LEU A 77 1.70 13.25 -23.79
N GLY A 78 2.36 13.34 -24.96
CA GLY A 78 1.89 12.73 -26.20
C GLY A 78 1.85 11.20 -26.15
N GLN A 79 2.87 10.56 -25.58
CA GLN A 79 2.90 9.11 -25.34
C GLN A 79 1.79 8.69 -24.38
N LEU A 80 1.63 9.41 -23.27
CA LEU A 80 0.58 9.16 -22.29
C LEU A 80 -0.84 9.27 -22.86
N ALA A 81 -1.06 10.21 -23.79
CA ALA A 81 -2.36 10.33 -24.48
C ALA A 81 -2.73 9.08 -25.29
N HIS A 82 -1.75 8.26 -25.67
CA HIS A 82 -1.92 6.99 -26.36
C HIS A 82 -1.75 5.78 -25.42
N LEU A 83 -1.73 6.00 -24.10
CA LEU A 83 -1.49 4.97 -23.07
C LEU A 83 -0.11 4.30 -23.18
N ASP A 84 0.86 4.97 -23.78
CA ASP A 84 2.25 4.53 -23.85
C ASP A 84 3.05 5.16 -22.69
N LEU A 85 3.65 4.33 -21.85
CA LEU A 85 4.52 4.74 -20.74
C LEU A 85 6.00 4.82 -21.16
N GLY A 86 6.29 4.52 -22.42
CA GLY A 86 7.62 4.46 -22.98
C GLY A 86 8.39 3.21 -22.57
N MET A 87 9.69 3.25 -22.86
CA MET A 87 10.64 2.16 -22.61
C MET A 87 11.56 2.53 -21.45
N SER A 88 11.88 1.51 -20.64
CA SER A 88 12.93 1.59 -19.63
C SER A 88 14.31 1.44 -20.29
N PRO A 89 15.23 2.42 -20.20
CA PRO A 89 16.60 2.26 -20.66
C PRO A 89 17.36 1.14 -19.95
N ARG A 90 17.03 0.89 -18.67
CA ARG A 90 17.69 -0.14 -17.85
C ARG A 90 17.29 -1.56 -18.24
N PHE A 91 15.99 -1.81 -18.35
CA PHE A 91 15.46 -3.15 -18.60
C PHE A 91 15.24 -3.43 -20.08
N ASN A 92 15.31 -2.40 -20.93
CA ASN A 92 14.98 -2.47 -22.35
C ASN A 92 13.60 -3.13 -22.61
N LEU A 93 12.64 -2.80 -21.75
CA LEU A 93 11.27 -3.32 -21.79
C LEU A 93 10.26 -2.18 -21.68
N PRO A 94 9.02 -2.36 -22.17
CA PRO A 94 7.94 -1.41 -21.96
C PRO A 94 7.68 -1.22 -20.47
N VAL A 95 7.59 0.04 -20.03
CA VAL A 95 7.35 0.38 -18.63
C VAL A 95 6.02 -0.22 -18.14
N SER A 96 5.00 -0.26 -18.99
CA SER A 96 3.72 -0.89 -18.68
C SER A 96 3.84 -2.36 -18.30
N HIS A 97 4.68 -3.13 -19.00
CA HIS A 97 4.93 -4.54 -18.71
C HIS A 97 5.58 -4.71 -17.34
N LEU A 98 6.63 -3.93 -17.07
CA LEU A 98 7.36 -3.96 -15.79
C LEU A 98 6.44 -3.64 -14.60
N VAL A 99 5.56 -2.64 -14.75
CA VAL A 99 4.65 -2.24 -13.67
C VAL A 99 3.53 -3.27 -13.48
N LEU A 100 2.90 -3.73 -14.56
CA LEU A 100 1.78 -4.67 -14.47
C LEU A 100 2.19 -6.04 -13.92
N ASP A 101 3.42 -6.49 -14.17
CA ASP A 101 3.95 -7.74 -13.61
C ASP A 101 4.17 -7.67 -12.10
N ARG A 102 4.43 -6.47 -11.57
CA ARG A 102 4.79 -6.23 -10.16
C ARG A 102 3.62 -5.77 -9.30
N LEU A 103 2.62 -5.14 -9.92
CA LEU A 103 1.43 -4.64 -9.25
C LEU A 103 0.69 -5.71 -8.41
N PRO A 104 0.41 -6.93 -8.92
CA PRO A 104 -0.28 -7.96 -8.13
C PRO A 104 0.46 -8.34 -6.85
N ASN A 105 1.79 -8.31 -6.88
CA ASN A 105 2.64 -8.70 -5.76
C ASN A 105 2.58 -7.65 -4.65
N THR A 106 2.60 -6.37 -4.99
CA THR A 106 2.42 -5.28 -4.03
C THR A 106 1.00 -5.29 -3.46
N LEU A 107 -0.02 -5.49 -4.29
CA LEU A 107 -1.41 -5.59 -3.83
C LEU A 107 -1.61 -6.76 -2.85
N LEU A 108 -0.98 -7.92 -3.08
CA LEU A 108 -1.04 -9.05 -2.16
C LEU A 108 -0.52 -8.67 -0.78
N LEU A 109 0.63 -7.98 -0.71
CA LEU A 109 1.19 -7.52 0.56
C LEU A 109 0.30 -6.46 1.23
N MET A 110 -0.19 -5.49 0.47
CA MET A 110 -1.03 -4.41 1.00
C MET A 110 -2.36 -4.94 1.55
N VAL A 111 -3.06 -5.76 0.77
CA VAL A 111 -4.34 -6.37 1.18
C VAL A 111 -4.14 -7.33 2.34
N GLY A 112 -3.11 -8.18 2.28
CA GLY A 112 -2.75 -9.10 3.36
C GLY A 112 -2.43 -8.36 4.65
N ALA A 113 -1.61 -7.31 4.58
CA ALA A 113 -1.20 -6.53 5.73
C ALA A 113 -2.37 -5.74 6.34
N LEU A 114 -3.18 -5.07 5.51
CA LEU A 114 -4.35 -4.34 6.00
C LEU A 114 -5.39 -5.29 6.59
N GLY A 115 -5.67 -6.41 5.92
CA GLY A 115 -6.62 -7.42 6.41
C GLY A 115 -6.20 -8.00 7.75
N LEU A 116 -4.92 -8.37 7.89
CA LEU A 116 -4.36 -8.84 9.15
C LEU A 116 -4.39 -7.76 10.24
N ALA A 117 -4.05 -6.52 9.88
CA ALA A 117 -4.05 -5.39 10.79
C ALA A 117 -5.45 -5.06 11.32
N LEU A 118 -6.46 -5.09 10.46
CA LEU A 118 -7.85 -4.92 10.86
C LEU A 118 -8.31 -6.09 11.74
N ALA A 119 -8.05 -7.33 11.34
CA ALA A 119 -8.48 -8.50 12.10
C ALA A 119 -7.89 -8.53 13.52
N ILE A 120 -6.57 -8.43 13.64
CA ILE A 120 -5.88 -8.49 14.93
C ILE A 120 -6.10 -7.20 15.71
N GLY A 121 -6.02 -6.03 15.06
CA GLY A 121 -6.21 -4.74 15.69
C GLY A 121 -7.61 -4.59 16.29
N ILE A 122 -8.66 -4.91 15.53
CA ILE A 122 -10.04 -4.85 16.02
C ILE A 122 -10.24 -5.83 17.18
N ALA A 123 -9.72 -7.06 17.07
CA ALA A 123 -9.81 -8.06 18.13
C ALA A 123 -9.12 -7.58 19.42
N ALA A 124 -7.87 -7.14 19.33
CA ALA A 124 -7.10 -6.62 20.45
C ALA A 124 -7.78 -5.39 21.07
N GLY A 125 -8.22 -4.43 20.25
CA GLY A 125 -8.93 -3.24 20.69
C GLY A 125 -10.23 -3.57 21.42
N THR A 126 -10.96 -4.57 20.94
CA THR A 126 -12.20 -5.06 21.58
C THR A 126 -11.90 -5.68 22.94
N ILE A 127 -10.88 -6.52 23.04
CA ILE A 127 -10.46 -7.13 24.32
C ILE A 127 -10.02 -6.05 25.31
N MET A 128 -9.21 -5.08 24.87
CA MET A 128 -8.76 -3.97 25.70
C MET A 128 -9.93 -3.11 26.22
N ALA A 129 -10.91 -2.80 25.38
CA ALA A 129 -12.06 -1.98 25.77
C ALA A 129 -13.07 -2.71 26.66
N THR A 130 -13.19 -4.04 26.53
CA THR A 130 -14.09 -4.85 27.35
C THR A 130 -13.51 -5.14 28.74
N TRP A 131 -12.19 -5.22 28.85
CA TRP A 131 -11.44 -5.46 30.09
C TRP A 131 -10.70 -4.21 30.58
N VAL A 132 -11.26 -3.02 30.35
CA VAL A 132 -10.58 -1.75 30.62
C VAL A 132 -10.03 -1.69 32.05
N GLY A 133 -8.76 -1.29 32.18
CA GLY A 133 -8.07 -1.19 33.47
C GLY A 133 -7.63 -2.51 34.11
N ARG A 134 -8.06 -3.67 33.58
CA ARG A 134 -7.66 -5.02 34.03
C ARG A 134 -6.42 -5.52 33.29
N TRP A 135 -5.91 -6.69 33.68
CA TRP A 135 -4.68 -7.25 33.13
C TRP A 135 -4.69 -7.45 31.60
N PRO A 136 -5.79 -7.88 30.92
CA PRO A 136 -5.76 -8.05 29.46
C PRO A 136 -5.55 -6.70 28.75
N ASP A 137 -6.20 -5.65 29.24
CA ASP A 137 -6.02 -4.29 28.73
C ASP A 137 -4.58 -3.80 28.91
N ARG A 138 -4.00 -3.99 30.11
CA ARG A 138 -2.62 -3.55 30.40
C ARG A 138 -1.59 -4.28 29.56
N VAL A 139 -1.70 -5.61 29.45
CA VAL A 139 -0.76 -6.44 28.69
C VAL A 139 -0.87 -6.14 27.19
N LEU A 140 -2.08 -6.10 26.63
CA LEU A 140 -2.27 -5.77 25.23
C LEU A 140 -1.88 -4.33 24.92
N SER A 141 -2.17 -3.38 25.81
CA SER A 141 -1.74 -1.97 25.64
C SER A 141 -0.21 -1.86 25.60
N LEU A 142 0.50 -2.59 26.46
CA LEU A 142 1.96 -2.64 26.44
C LEU A 142 2.48 -3.27 25.15
N ALA A 143 1.92 -4.41 24.72
CA ALA A 143 2.29 -5.06 23.47
C ALA A 143 2.07 -4.13 22.26
N VAL A 144 0.90 -3.50 22.19
CA VAL A 144 0.54 -2.51 21.16
C VAL A 144 1.48 -1.32 21.17
N LEU A 145 1.88 -0.83 22.34
CA LEU A 145 2.87 0.26 22.47
C LEU A 145 4.23 -0.17 21.90
N LEU A 146 4.70 -1.37 22.24
CA LEU A 146 5.95 -1.91 21.71
C LEU A 146 5.92 -2.04 20.18
N LEU A 147 4.82 -2.59 19.63
CA LEU A 147 4.63 -2.71 18.18
C LEU A 147 4.60 -1.33 17.49
N TYR A 148 3.96 -0.33 18.11
CA TYR A 148 3.88 1.02 17.56
C TYR A 148 5.24 1.74 17.58
N SER A 149 6.03 1.55 18.63
CA SER A 149 7.33 2.20 18.81
C SER A 149 8.46 1.53 18.06
N THR A 150 8.29 0.29 17.61
CA THR A 150 9.33 -0.49 16.94
C THR A 150 9.21 -0.34 15.42
N PRO A 151 10.30 -0.03 14.69
CA PRO A 151 10.26 0.04 13.23
C PRO A 151 9.83 -1.28 12.59
N GLY A 152 8.87 -1.23 11.66
CA GLY A 152 8.31 -2.45 11.03
C GLY A 152 9.36 -3.32 10.32
N PHE A 153 10.36 -2.71 9.68
CA PHE A 153 11.46 -3.44 9.05
C PHE A 153 12.29 -4.24 10.07
N TRP A 154 12.49 -3.70 11.28
CA TRP A 154 13.24 -4.37 12.33
C TRP A 154 12.47 -5.58 12.85
N ILE A 155 11.16 -5.44 13.03
CA ILE A 155 10.27 -6.55 13.39
C ILE A 155 10.33 -7.63 12.30
N GLY A 156 10.31 -7.22 11.03
CA GLY A 156 10.51 -8.12 9.89
C GLY A 156 11.82 -8.90 9.96
N LEU A 157 12.94 -8.21 10.20
CA LEU A 157 14.26 -8.85 10.36
C LEU A 157 14.29 -9.84 11.53
N MET A 158 13.73 -9.48 12.68
CA MET A 158 13.66 -10.39 13.82
C MET A 158 12.77 -11.60 13.54
N ALA A 159 11.68 -11.40 12.79
CA ALA A 159 10.81 -12.48 12.36
C ALA A 159 11.53 -13.44 11.39
N VAL A 160 12.35 -12.93 10.46
CA VAL A 160 13.22 -13.76 9.62
C VAL A 160 14.20 -14.56 10.47
N LEU A 161 14.89 -13.92 11.42
CA LEU A 161 15.86 -14.62 12.29
C LEU A 161 15.19 -15.75 13.09
N LEU A 162 14.00 -15.51 13.64
CA LEU A 162 13.30 -16.50 14.43
C LEU A 162 12.70 -17.60 13.55
N PHE A 163 11.80 -17.24 12.63
CA PHE A 163 10.99 -18.22 11.90
C PHE A 163 11.71 -18.87 10.74
N SER A 164 12.68 -18.19 10.13
CA SER A 164 13.46 -18.75 9.03
C SER A 164 14.78 -19.34 9.50
N VAL A 165 15.61 -18.57 10.20
CA VAL A 165 16.98 -19.01 10.52
C VAL A 165 17.01 -19.97 11.71
N LYS A 166 16.29 -19.69 12.80
CA LYS A 166 16.32 -20.53 14.00
C LYS A 166 15.38 -21.73 13.92
N LEU A 167 14.15 -21.51 13.45
CA LEU A 167 13.09 -22.53 13.44
C LEU A 167 12.98 -23.29 12.11
N GLY A 168 13.38 -22.68 10.98
CA GLY A 168 13.23 -23.29 9.65
C GLY A 168 11.78 -23.48 9.20
N TRP A 169 10.84 -22.70 9.75
CA TRP A 169 9.40 -22.84 9.45
C TRP A 169 8.99 -22.08 8.19
N LEU A 170 9.61 -20.92 7.94
CA LEU A 170 9.23 -20.01 6.88
C LEU A 170 10.44 -19.62 6.01
N PRO A 171 10.23 -19.33 4.71
CA PRO A 171 11.28 -18.84 3.83
C PRO A 171 11.77 -17.45 4.27
N SER A 172 13.04 -17.15 4.03
CA SER A 172 13.68 -15.88 4.44
C SER A 172 13.60 -14.78 3.39
N ASN A 173 13.51 -15.14 2.11
CA ASN A 173 13.62 -14.21 0.98
C ASN A 173 12.87 -14.76 -0.25
N GLY A 174 12.44 -13.85 -1.12
CA GLY A 174 11.79 -14.17 -2.38
C GLY A 174 10.26 -14.30 -2.25
N PHE A 175 9.65 -14.71 -3.34
CA PHE A 175 8.18 -14.77 -3.49
C PHE A 175 7.66 -16.15 -3.91
N GLN A 176 8.58 -17.08 -4.14
CA GLN A 176 8.33 -18.48 -4.45
C GLN A 176 9.62 -19.29 -4.25
N THR A 177 9.50 -20.59 -3.99
CA THR A 177 10.65 -21.50 -3.92
C THR A 177 11.24 -21.71 -5.32
N LEU A 178 12.54 -21.41 -5.48
CA LEU A 178 13.25 -21.61 -6.75
C LEU A 178 13.51 -23.09 -7.01
N GLY A 179 13.38 -23.53 -8.27
CA GLY A 179 13.66 -24.90 -8.69
C GLY A 179 12.53 -25.91 -8.49
N LEU A 180 11.34 -25.45 -8.06
CA LEU A 180 10.13 -26.27 -8.00
C LEU A 180 9.09 -25.73 -8.99
N ASP A 181 8.72 -26.55 -9.99
CA ASP A 181 7.61 -26.24 -10.89
C ASP A 181 6.28 -26.60 -10.21
N LEU A 182 5.88 -25.75 -9.26
CA LEU A 182 4.63 -25.91 -8.52
C LEU A 182 3.45 -25.39 -9.35
N HIS A 183 2.35 -26.14 -9.32
CA HIS A 183 1.09 -25.76 -9.96
C HIS A 183 -0.10 -25.93 -9.01
N GLY A 184 -1.19 -25.20 -9.28
CA GLY A 184 -2.45 -25.33 -8.53
C GLY A 184 -2.32 -24.93 -7.05
N PRO A 185 -2.89 -25.71 -6.11
CA PRO A 185 -2.91 -25.37 -4.69
C PRO A 185 -1.51 -25.27 -4.05
N ALA A 186 -0.56 -26.09 -4.52
CA ALA A 186 0.80 -26.11 -3.99
C ALA A 186 1.53 -24.79 -4.30
N TRP A 187 1.35 -24.27 -5.52
CA TRP A 187 1.86 -22.95 -5.91
C TRP A 187 1.31 -21.82 -5.04
N LEU A 188 0.00 -21.85 -4.75
CA LEU A 188 -0.63 -20.84 -3.91
C LEU A 188 -0.11 -20.93 -2.46
N LEU A 189 0.03 -22.13 -1.91
CA LEU A 189 0.53 -22.34 -0.55
C LEU A 189 1.97 -21.84 -0.40
N ASP A 190 2.85 -22.17 -1.35
CA ASP A 190 4.23 -21.69 -1.38
C ASP A 190 4.27 -20.16 -1.37
N ARG A 191 3.46 -19.52 -2.23
CA ARG A 191 3.38 -18.06 -2.30
C ARG A 191 2.85 -17.43 -1.01
N LEU A 192 1.86 -18.04 -0.37
CA LEU A 192 1.34 -17.58 0.92
C LEU A 192 2.38 -17.72 2.03
N GLN A 193 3.14 -18.81 2.06
CA GLN A 193 4.24 -19.01 3.02
C GLN A 193 5.31 -17.92 2.87
N HIS A 194 5.69 -17.57 1.63
CA HIS A 194 6.61 -16.46 1.36
C HIS A 194 6.03 -15.10 1.76
N ALA A 195 4.71 -14.93 1.67
CA ALA A 195 4.04 -13.68 2.06
C ALA A 195 3.90 -13.48 3.57
N VAL A 196 3.97 -14.52 4.41
CA VAL A 196 3.70 -14.44 5.86
C VAL A 196 4.57 -13.38 6.54
N LEU A 197 5.90 -13.46 6.40
CA LEU A 197 6.82 -12.55 7.09
C LEU A 197 6.72 -11.10 6.56
N PRO A 198 6.70 -10.85 5.24
CA PRO A 198 6.46 -9.51 4.69
C PRO A 198 5.13 -8.91 5.17
N VAL A 199 4.04 -9.69 5.15
CA VAL A 199 2.71 -9.24 5.59
C VAL A 199 2.73 -8.90 7.08
N LEU A 200 3.36 -9.73 7.92
CA LEU A 200 3.49 -9.45 9.35
C LEU A 200 4.29 -8.18 9.62
N ALA A 201 5.43 -8.02 8.95
CA ALA A 201 6.28 -6.83 9.10
C ALA A 201 5.51 -5.55 8.74
N LEU A 202 4.77 -5.57 7.63
CA LEU A 202 3.99 -4.43 7.16
C LEU A 202 2.73 -4.19 8.02
N ALA A 203 2.07 -5.25 8.49
CA ALA A 203 0.85 -5.15 9.29
C ALA A 203 1.09 -4.61 10.70
N THR A 204 2.27 -4.83 11.28
CA THR A 204 2.51 -4.62 12.71
C THR A 204 2.21 -3.21 13.20
N PHE A 205 2.67 -2.19 12.46
CA PHE A 205 2.36 -0.79 12.77
C PHE A 205 0.84 -0.53 12.77
N TYR A 206 0.15 -1.06 11.77
CA TYR A 206 -1.30 -0.89 11.62
C TYR A 206 -2.10 -1.71 12.63
N ILE A 207 -1.62 -2.90 13.06
CA ILE A 207 -2.22 -3.66 14.15
C ILE A 207 -2.30 -2.78 15.40
N ALA A 208 -1.17 -2.15 15.77
CA ALA A 208 -1.10 -1.28 16.92
C ALA A 208 -2.04 -0.06 16.80
N LEU A 209 -2.06 0.55 15.60
CA LEU A 209 -2.92 1.69 15.30
C LEU A 209 -4.41 1.34 15.43
N TYR A 210 -4.87 0.27 14.78
CA TYR A 210 -6.27 -0.15 14.83
C TYR A 210 -6.67 -0.65 16.22
N ALA A 211 -5.78 -1.32 16.95
CA ALA A 211 -6.05 -1.72 18.33
C ALA A 211 -6.35 -0.52 19.24
N ARG A 212 -5.55 0.55 19.14
CA ARG A 212 -5.76 1.78 19.91
C ARG A 212 -7.03 2.51 19.48
N LEU A 213 -7.25 2.62 18.17
CA LEU A 213 -8.43 3.28 17.60
C LEU A 213 -9.72 2.57 18.01
N THR A 214 -9.80 1.25 17.82
CA THR A 214 -10.96 0.45 18.21
C THR A 214 -11.20 0.53 19.71
N ARG A 215 -10.14 0.47 20.53
CA ARG A 215 -10.28 0.62 21.99
C ARG A 215 -10.89 1.97 22.37
N ALA A 216 -10.36 3.07 21.82
CA ALA A 216 -10.85 4.41 22.11
C ALA A 216 -12.31 4.58 21.68
N ALA A 217 -12.64 4.21 20.43
CA ALA A 217 -14.00 4.30 19.89
C ALA A 217 -15.00 3.44 20.69
N MET A 218 -14.61 2.24 21.11
CA MET A 218 -15.47 1.40 21.94
C MET A 218 -15.72 1.99 23.32
N LEU A 219 -14.72 2.61 23.96
CA LEU A 219 -14.91 3.25 25.27
C LEU A 219 -15.84 4.46 25.19
N GLU A 220 -15.78 5.23 24.10
CA GLU A 220 -16.70 6.34 23.83
C GLU A 220 -18.12 5.83 23.59
N VAL A 221 -18.29 4.86 22.69
CA VAL A 221 -19.60 4.27 22.39
C VAL A 221 -20.25 3.62 23.61
N GLN A 222 -19.48 2.98 24.48
CA GLN A 222 -20.02 2.36 25.71
C GLN A 222 -20.70 3.34 26.67
N ARG A 223 -20.43 4.64 26.56
CA ARG A 223 -21.02 5.71 27.37
C ARG A 223 -22.33 6.26 26.79
N GLN A 224 -22.73 5.82 25.61
CA GLN A 224 -23.92 6.31 24.91
C GLN A 224 -25.22 5.76 25.51
N ASP A 225 -26.29 6.56 25.50
CA ASP A 225 -27.57 6.23 26.12
C ASP A 225 -28.23 4.97 25.55
N TYR A 226 -28.11 4.74 24.24
CA TYR A 226 -28.68 3.53 23.63
C TYR A 226 -28.01 2.24 24.14
N VAL A 227 -26.74 2.30 24.55
CA VAL A 227 -26.03 1.16 25.15
C VAL A 227 -26.53 0.93 26.58
N ARG A 228 -26.74 2.00 27.35
CA ARG A 228 -27.36 1.92 28.70
C ARG A 228 -28.76 1.32 28.61
N THR A 229 -29.58 1.74 27.66
CA THR A 229 -30.90 1.17 27.40
C THR A 229 -30.83 -0.30 27.02
N ALA A 230 -29.88 -0.70 26.17
CA ALA A 230 -29.70 -2.11 25.81
C ALA A 230 -29.33 -2.98 27.04
N ARG A 231 -28.48 -2.47 27.93
CA ARG A 231 -28.15 -3.15 29.20
C ARG A 231 -29.36 -3.23 30.14
N ALA A 232 -30.13 -2.15 30.27
CA ALA A 232 -31.33 -2.10 31.10
C ALA A 232 -32.42 -3.07 30.63
N LYS A 233 -32.49 -3.35 29.32
CA LYS A 233 -33.36 -4.38 28.74
C LYS A 233 -32.88 -5.83 29.01
N GLY A 234 -31.80 -6.03 29.76
CA GLY A 234 -31.30 -7.36 30.13
C GLY A 234 -30.55 -8.09 29.01
N LEU A 235 -30.10 -7.40 27.96
CA LEU A 235 -29.30 -8.05 26.92
C LEU A 235 -27.98 -8.58 27.49
N ALA A 236 -27.62 -9.81 27.10
CA ALA A 236 -26.37 -10.44 27.50
C ALA A 236 -25.15 -9.54 27.14
N PRO A 237 -24.12 -9.45 28.00
CA PRO A 237 -22.97 -8.55 27.80
C PRO A 237 -22.31 -8.68 26.42
N TRP A 238 -22.12 -9.91 25.93
CA TRP A 238 -21.50 -10.16 24.62
C TRP A 238 -22.37 -9.64 23.45
N ARG A 239 -23.71 -9.67 23.57
CA ARG A 239 -24.62 -9.11 22.56
C ARG A 239 -24.57 -7.60 22.55
N VAL A 240 -24.49 -6.97 23.72
CA VAL A 240 -24.31 -5.52 23.84
C VAL A 240 -22.99 -5.10 23.18
N VAL A 241 -21.90 -5.79 23.50
CA VAL A 241 -20.58 -5.51 22.93
C VAL A 241 -20.57 -5.68 21.41
N SER A 242 -20.98 -6.83 20.88
CA SER A 242 -20.85 -7.09 19.43
C SER A 242 -21.83 -6.28 18.59
N ARG A 243 -23.10 -6.18 18.99
CA ARG A 243 -24.16 -5.59 18.15
C ARG A 243 -24.37 -4.10 18.36
N HIS A 244 -24.12 -3.59 19.57
CA HIS A 244 -24.38 -2.19 19.90
C HIS A 244 -23.11 -1.36 20.06
N VAL A 245 -22.03 -1.93 20.60
CA VAL A 245 -20.79 -1.17 20.82
C VAL A 245 -19.86 -1.26 19.62
N LEU A 246 -19.37 -2.47 19.31
CA LEU A 246 -18.34 -2.69 18.30
C LEU A 246 -18.82 -2.22 16.92
N ARG A 247 -20.04 -2.57 16.51
CA ARG A 247 -20.60 -2.14 15.23
C ARG A 247 -20.54 -0.62 15.00
N ASN A 248 -20.82 0.18 16.03
CA ASN A 248 -20.75 1.64 15.93
C ASN A 248 -19.31 2.16 16.08
N ALA A 249 -18.47 1.47 16.86
CA ALA A 249 -17.05 1.80 17.01
C ALA A 249 -16.21 1.52 15.75
N LEU A 250 -16.72 0.71 14.81
CA LEU A 250 -16.03 0.40 13.55
C LEU A 250 -16.19 1.48 12.46
N LEU A 251 -17.09 2.45 12.63
CA LEU A 251 -17.25 3.56 11.67
C LEU A 251 -15.95 4.37 11.45
N PRO A 252 -15.24 4.85 12.48
CA PRO A 252 -13.95 5.51 12.26
C PRO A 252 -12.86 4.56 11.74
N VAL A 253 -12.96 3.25 12.04
CA VAL A 253 -11.99 2.25 11.58
C VAL A 253 -12.09 2.06 10.06
N SER A 254 -13.30 1.96 9.52
CA SER A 254 -13.50 1.81 8.07
C SER A 254 -13.01 3.04 7.30
N THR A 255 -13.17 4.24 7.87
CA THR A 255 -12.72 5.49 7.21
C THR A 255 -11.20 5.54 7.11
N LEU A 256 -10.52 5.23 8.22
CA LEU A 256 -9.06 5.22 8.25
C LEU A 256 -8.46 4.04 7.47
N ALA A 257 -9.18 2.92 7.34
CA ALA A 257 -8.73 1.78 6.52
C ALA A 257 -8.45 2.18 5.07
N GLY A 258 -9.31 3.00 4.47
CA GLY A 258 -9.11 3.48 3.12
C GLY A 258 -7.89 4.38 2.96
N LEU A 259 -7.74 5.35 3.87
CA LEU A 259 -6.59 6.26 3.87
C LEU A 259 -5.27 5.51 4.06
N HIS A 260 -5.25 4.52 4.96
CA HIS A 260 -4.06 3.73 5.22
C HIS A 260 -3.71 2.75 4.11
N PHE A 261 -4.67 2.33 3.29
CA PHE A 261 -4.36 1.55 2.10
C PHE A 261 -3.42 2.34 1.18
N ALA A 262 -3.66 3.63 0.96
CA ALA A 262 -2.74 4.47 0.17
C ALA A 262 -1.36 4.60 0.83
N ALA A 263 -1.32 4.79 2.16
CA ALA A 263 -0.06 4.89 2.91
C ALA A 263 0.77 3.58 2.90
N LEU A 264 0.11 2.42 2.81
CA LEU A 264 0.75 1.11 2.74
C LEU A 264 1.66 0.96 1.51
N LEU A 265 1.40 1.68 0.42
CA LEU A 265 2.22 1.62 -0.78
C LEU A 265 3.66 2.11 -0.51
N GLY A 266 3.80 3.16 0.30
CA GLY A 266 5.12 3.66 0.71
C GLY A 266 5.85 2.69 1.63
N GLY A 267 5.15 2.10 2.61
CA GLY A 267 5.71 1.09 3.52
C GLY A 267 6.07 -0.23 2.83
N ALA A 268 5.34 -0.58 1.76
CA ALA A 268 5.59 -1.76 0.96
C ALA A 268 6.97 -1.71 0.30
N ALA A 269 7.46 -0.55 -0.14
CA ALA A 269 8.78 -0.44 -0.79
C ALA A 269 9.94 -0.93 0.07
N VAL A 270 9.96 -0.53 1.35
CA VAL A 270 10.98 -0.98 2.30
C VAL A 270 10.85 -2.47 2.57
N THR A 271 9.62 -2.94 2.77
CA THR A 271 9.33 -4.35 3.05
C THR A 271 9.71 -5.24 1.87
N GLU A 272 9.33 -4.86 0.66
CA GLU A 272 9.63 -5.60 -0.57
C GLU A 272 11.12 -5.71 -0.83
N THR A 273 11.87 -4.63 -0.59
CA THR A 273 13.33 -4.64 -0.72
C THR A 273 13.95 -5.60 0.29
N LEU A 274 13.51 -5.53 1.56
CA LEU A 274 14.07 -6.32 2.66
C LEU A 274 13.86 -7.82 2.47
N PHE A 275 12.67 -8.22 2.01
CA PHE A 275 12.30 -9.61 1.79
C PHE A 275 12.55 -10.09 0.35
N GLY A 276 13.19 -9.26 -0.49
CA GLY A 276 13.41 -9.51 -1.91
C GLY A 276 12.14 -9.85 -2.70
N TRP A 277 11.00 -9.31 -2.26
CA TRP A 277 9.72 -9.47 -2.92
C TRP A 277 9.67 -8.64 -4.21
N PRO A 278 9.34 -9.21 -5.37
CA PRO A 278 9.29 -8.48 -6.63
C PRO A 278 7.99 -7.69 -6.73
N GLY A 279 7.92 -6.54 -6.05
CA GLY A 279 6.81 -5.59 -6.14
C GLY A 279 7.23 -4.24 -6.72
N LEU A 280 6.26 -3.31 -6.75
CA LEU A 280 6.39 -1.94 -7.27
C LEU A 280 7.32 -1.07 -6.45
N GLY A 281 7.33 -1.26 -5.13
CA GLY A 281 8.17 -0.47 -4.25
C GLY A 281 9.65 -0.84 -4.40
N ARG A 282 9.95 -2.14 -4.56
CA ARG A 282 11.30 -2.59 -4.96
C ARG A 282 11.67 -2.09 -6.36
N LEU A 283 10.74 -2.17 -7.33
CA LEU A 283 10.96 -1.67 -8.69
C LEU A 283 11.24 -0.16 -8.70
N THR A 284 10.58 0.61 -7.83
CA THR A 284 10.86 2.04 -7.62
C THR A 284 12.31 2.24 -7.18
N LEU A 285 12.79 1.47 -6.21
CA LEU A 285 14.17 1.56 -5.75
C LEU A 285 15.17 1.24 -6.86
N GLU A 286 14.92 0.16 -7.61
CA GLU A 286 15.74 -0.22 -8.77
C GLU A 286 15.80 0.92 -9.80
N ALA A 287 14.66 1.54 -10.10
CA ALA A 287 14.56 2.66 -11.04
C ALA A 287 15.27 3.94 -10.55
N VAL A 288 15.22 4.23 -9.23
CA VAL A 288 15.99 5.33 -8.63
C VAL A 288 17.49 5.08 -8.79
N MET A 289 17.95 3.86 -8.45
CA MET A 289 19.37 3.52 -8.51
C MET A 289 19.90 3.52 -9.94
N SER A 290 19.10 3.09 -10.91
CA SER A 290 19.46 3.12 -12.33
C SER A 290 19.18 4.45 -13.04
N ARG A 291 18.72 5.47 -12.31
CA ARG A 291 18.28 6.78 -12.86
C ARG A 291 17.31 6.65 -14.04
N ASP A 292 16.45 5.64 -13.98
CA ASP A 292 15.46 5.36 -15.02
C ASP A 292 14.20 6.21 -14.79
N TYR A 293 14.23 7.44 -15.33
CA TYR A 293 13.15 8.40 -15.14
C TYR A 293 11.84 7.97 -15.81
N ASN A 294 11.89 7.28 -16.95
CA ASN A 294 10.68 6.79 -17.62
C ASN A 294 9.95 5.77 -16.74
N LEU A 295 10.71 4.83 -16.16
CA LEU A 295 10.17 3.83 -15.25
C LEU A 295 9.62 4.48 -13.98
N LEU A 296 10.33 5.44 -13.38
CA LEU A 296 9.84 6.17 -12.20
C LEU A 296 8.53 6.93 -12.48
N LEU A 297 8.45 7.63 -13.61
CA LEU A 297 7.22 8.34 -14.01
C LEU A 297 6.05 7.38 -14.20
N GLY A 298 6.28 6.25 -14.86
CA GLY A 298 5.26 5.21 -15.04
C GLY A 298 4.78 4.60 -13.73
N ILE A 299 5.71 4.28 -12.80
CA ILE A 299 5.34 3.75 -11.47
C ILE A 299 4.55 4.79 -10.68
N LEU A 300 4.99 6.05 -10.65
CA LEU A 300 4.32 7.12 -9.90
C LEU A 300 2.92 7.42 -10.46
N LEU A 301 2.76 7.41 -11.79
CA LEU A 301 1.47 7.57 -12.44
C LEU A 301 0.52 6.42 -12.06
N LEU A 302 0.95 5.17 -12.27
CA LEU A 302 0.10 4.01 -11.99
C LEU A 302 -0.20 3.86 -10.50
N SER A 303 0.75 4.21 -9.62
CA SER A 303 0.54 4.30 -8.18
C SER A 303 -0.51 5.35 -7.81
N SER A 304 -0.46 6.52 -8.45
CA SER A 304 -1.44 7.58 -8.21
C SER A 304 -2.83 7.19 -8.70
N MET A 305 -2.93 6.57 -9.87
CA MET A 305 -4.17 6.02 -10.40
C MET A 305 -4.75 4.94 -9.48
N LEU A 306 -3.89 4.04 -8.97
CA LEU A 306 -4.28 3.01 -8.01
C LEU A 306 -4.88 3.66 -6.75
N VAL A 307 -4.21 4.66 -6.16
CA VAL A 307 -4.72 5.41 -4.99
C VAL A 307 -6.08 6.06 -5.28
N VAL A 308 -6.28 6.65 -6.46
CA VAL A 308 -7.58 7.20 -6.86
C VAL A 308 -8.67 6.10 -6.91
N VAL A 309 -8.36 4.94 -7.51
CA VAL A 309 -9.29 3.81 -7.58
C VAL A 309 -9.67 3.30 -6.18
N ILE A 310 -8.69 3.22 -5.27
CA ILE A 310 -8.92 2.80 -3.89
C ILE A 310 -9.78 3.83 -3.15
N ASN A 311 -9.49 5.12 -3.28
CA ASN A 311 -10.28 6.17 -2.65
C ASN A 311 -11.74 6.13 -3.13
N ILE A 312 -11.97 5.97 -4.43
CA ILE A 312 -13.33 5.78 -4.98
C ILE A 312 -13.98 4.54 -4.36
N THR A 313 -13.24 3.42 -4.26
CA THR A 313 -13.76 2.18 -3.65
C THR A 313 -14.15 2.38 -2.19
N VAL A 314 -13.34 3.10 -1.43
CA VAL A 314 -13.58 3.43 -0.02
C VAL A 314 -14.79 4.33 0.12
N ASP A 315 -14.90 5.39 -0.68
CA ASP A 315 -16.04 6.30 -0.67
C ASP A 315 -17.35 5.55 -0.98
N LEU A 316 -17.33 4.60 -1.91
CA LEU A 316 -18.47 3.75 -2.23
C LEU A 316 -18.82 2.81 -1.07
N LEU A 317 -17.82 2.19 -0.44
CA LEU A 317 -18.02 1.34 0.73
C LEU A 317 -18.60 2.13 1.91
N GLN A 318 -18.11 3.35 2.13
CA GLN A 318 -18.62 4.25 3.19
C GLN A 318 -20.06 4.67 2.91
N ALA A 319 -20.38 5.07 1.68
CA ALA A 319 -21.75 5.41 1.30
C ALA A 319 -22.73 4.24 1.46
N TRP A 320 -22.24 3.00 1.33
CA TRP A 320 -23.02 1.80 1.57
C TRP A 320 -23.17 1.47 3.07
N LEU A 321 -22.10 1.65 3.86
CA LEU A 321 -22.09 1.36 5.29
C LEU A 321 -22.85 2.39 6.14
N ASP A 322 -22.80 3.67 5.77
CA ASP A 322 -23.51 4.74 6.46
C ASP A 322 -24.40 5.55 5.48
N PRO A 323 -25.73 5.29 5.48
CA PRO A 323 -26.68 6.05 4.66
C PRO A 323 -26.70 7.56 4.98
N ARG A 324 -26.21 7.97 6.16
CA ARG A 324 -26.27 9.34 6.68
C ARG A 324 -25.19 10.29 6.15
N ILE A 325 -24.16 9.79 5.46
CA ILE A 325 -23.10 10.62 4.86
C ILE A 325 -23.68 11.38 3.66
N GLN A 326 -24.46 12.44 3.91
CA GLN A 326 -25.03 13.27 2.86
C GLN A 326 -23.89 13.82 1.99
N ALA A 327 -23.99 13.54 0.70
CA ALA A 327 -23.05 14.04 -0.29
C ALA A 327 -23.43 15.49 -0.58
N ASP A 328 -22.93 16.40 0.27
CA ASP A 328 -22.94 17.84 0.02
C ASP A 328 -21.85 18.19 -1.01
#